data_AF-A0A3D2ML13-F1
#
_entry.id   AF-A0A3D2ML13-F1
#
_cell.length_a   1.000
_cell.length_b   1.000
_cell.length_c   1.000
_cell.angle_alpha   90.00
_cell.angle_beta   90.00
_cell.angle_gamma   90.00
#
_symmetry.space_group_name_H-M   'P 1'
#
loop_
_entity.id
_entity.type
_entity.pdbx_description
1 polymer ?
#
loop_
_entity_poly.entity_id
_entity_poly.type
_entity_poly.pdbx_seq_one_letter_code
_entity_poly.pdbx_strand_id
1 'polypeptide(L)'
;FVQITADAPHWGGLSGATPSEAVSWGKIKPDQLNSAVVIYGDSTIVLPLITAYAVTKAQPRPRKELFVRREELLQELKEAYFA
;
A
#
# COMPACT_ATOMS: atom_id res chain seq x y z
N PHE A 1 -1.72 5.93 -0.74
CA PHE A 1 -0.74 5.16 -1.53
C PHE A 1 0.60 5.88 -1.44
N VAL A 2 1.70 5.18 -1.15
CA VAL A 2 3.05 5.79 -1.10
C VAL A 2 3.98 4.95 -1.97
N GLN A 3 4.59 5.56 -2.97
CA GLN A 3 5.56 4.93 -3.87
C GLN A 3 6.90 5.63 -3.75
N ILE A 4 7.97 4.85 -3.61
CA ILE A 4 9.35 5.31 -3.64
C ILE A 4 9.99 4.63 -4.84
N THR A 5 10.46 5.40 -5.81
CA THR A 5 11.00 4.84 -7.05
C THR A 5 12.12 5.72 -7.59
N ALA A 6 13.14 5.11 -8.19
CA ALA A 6 14.13 5.83 -8.99
C ALA A 6 13.73 5.88 -10.48
N ASP A 7 12.66 5.19 -10.86
CA ASP A 7 12.17 5.13 -12.23
C ASP A 7 11.25 6.32 -12.54
N ALA A 8 11.20 6.72 -13.81
CA ALA A 8 10.47 7.88 -14.27
C ALA A 8 9.28 7.49 -15.17
N PRO A 9 8.14 8.20 -15.09
CA PRO A 9 6.94 7.82 -15.83
C PRO A 9 7.12 7.78 -17.36
N HIS A 10 8.01 8.61 -17.91
CA HIS A 10 8.19 8.74 -19.36
C HIS A 10 8.78 7.48 -20.02
N TRP A 11 9.39 6.57 -19.26
CA TRP A 11 9.87 5.29 -19.77
C TRP A 11 8.73 4.29 -20.04
N GLY A 12 7.52 4.54 -19.52
CA GLY A 12 6.36 3.66 -19.69
C GLY A 12 6.50 2.30 -18.99
N GLY A 13 7.46 2.17 -18.06
CA GLY A 13 7.67 0.98 -17.26
C GLY A 13 6.74 0.91 -16.04
N LEU A 14 6.46 -0.31 -15.57
CA LEU A 14 5.61 -0.52 -14.39
C LEU A 14 6.19 0.08 -13.11
N SER A 15 7.52 0.17 -12.99
CA SER A 15 8.21 0.69 -11.80
C SER A 15 8.10 2.21 -11.65
N GLY A 16 7.93 2.92 -12.77
CA GLY A 16 7.70 4.37 -12.83
C GLY A 16 6.22 4.76 -13.04
N ALA A 17 5.32 3.78 -13.09
CA ALA A 17 3.89 4.01 -13.33
C ALA A 17 3.30 4.96 -12.28
N THR A 18 2.45 5.88 -12.73
CA THR A 18 1.87 6.91 -11.85
C THR A 18 0.69 6.37 -11.03
N PRO A 19 0.36 6.99 -9.87
CA PRO A 19 -0.84 6.62 -9.13
C PRO A 19 -2.12 6.73 -9.97
N SER A 20 -2.20 7.71 -10.87
CA SER A 20 -3.34 7.89 -11.79
C SER A 20 -3.48 6.72 -12.76
N GLU A 21 -2.35 6.18 -13.22
CA GLU A 21 -2.34 4.95 -14.03
C GLU A 21 -2.82 3.76 -13.19
N ALA A 22 -2.35 3.59 -11.96
CA ALA A 22 -2.85 2.53 -11.09
C ALA A 22 -4.37 2.63 -10.79
N VAL A 23 -4.93 3.85 -10.79
CA VAL A 23 -6.39 4.06 -10.72
C VAL A 23 -7.10 3.58 -11.98
N SER A 24 -6.55 3.81 -13.18
CA SER A 24 -7.19 3.36 -14.43
C SER A 24 -7.33 1.83 -14.52
N TRP A 25 -6.43 1.10 -13.85
CA TRP A 25 -6.49 -0.35 -13.71
C TRP A 25 -7.34 -0.84 -12.53
N GLY A 26 -7.97 0.06 -11.77
CA GLY A 26 -8.75 -0.30 -10.57
C GLY A 26 -7.92 -0.82 -9.39
N LYS A 27 -6.58 -0.66 -9.41
CA LYS A 27 -5.69 -1.09 -8.33
C LYS A 27 -5.72 -0.11 -7.15
N ILE A 28 -5.99 1.16 -7.42
CA ILE A 28 -6.19 2.22 -6.43
C ILE A 28 -7.60 2.77 -6.62
N LYS A 29 -8.31 2.99 -5.52
CA LYS A 29 -9.63 3.61 -5.58
C LYS A 29 -9.51 5.10 -5.97
N PRO A 30 -10.38 5.65 -6.83
CA PRO A 30 -10.26 7.03 -7.31
C PRO A 30 -10.23 8.09 -6.20
N ASP A 31 -10.99 7.88 -5.12
CA ASP A 31 -11.03 8.75 -3.93
C ASP A 31 -9.67 8.82 -3.19
N GLN A 32 -8.85 7.79 -3.30
CA GLN A 32 -7.53 7.73 -2.68
C GLN A 32 -6.45 8.47 -3.48
N LEU A 33 -6.72 8.88 -4.72
CA LEU A 33 -5.72 9.50 -5.60
C LEU A 33 -5.15 10.80 -5.03
N ASN A 34 -6.00 11.64 -4.41
CA ASN A 34 -5.59 12.90 -3.80
C ASN A 34 -4.64 12.71 -2.60
N SER A 35 -4.62 11.51 -2.02
CA SER A 35 -3.73 11.13 -0.91
C SER A 35 -2.50 10.34 -1.37
N ALA A 36 -2.33 10.13 -2.68
CA ALA A 36 -1.22 9.40 -3.24
C ALA A 36 0.03 10.28 -3.30
N VAL A 37 1.17 9.72 -2.87
CA VAL A 37 2.47 10.40 -2.90
C VAL A 37 3.48 9.53 -3.64
N VAL A 38 4.23 10.13 -4.56
CA VAL A 38 5.36 9.51 -5.26
C VAL A 38 6.62 10.26 -4.89
N ILE A 39 7.62 9.54 -4.40
CA ILE A 39 8.95 10.07 -4.07
C ILE A 39 9.92 9.51 -5.10
N TYR A 40 10.46 10.40 -5.94
CA TYR A 40 11.51 10.05 -6.91
C TYR A 40 12.86 10.04 -6.20
N GLY A 41 13.33 8.87 -5.79
CA GLY A 41 14.57 8.72 -5.03
C GLY A 41 14.86 7.28 -4.60
N ASP A 42 16.06 7.08 -4.06
CA ASP A 42 16.51 5.77 -3.61
C ASP A 42 15.87 5.38 -2.26
N SER A 43 15.38 4.14 -2.19
CA SER A 43 14.74 3.58 -1.00
C SER A 43 15.63 3.57 0.24
N THR A 44 16.95 3.43 0.07
CA THR A 44 17.94 3.43 1.17
C THR A 44 18.03 4.78 1.88
N ILE A 45 17.64 5.87 1.21
CA ILE A 45 17.58 7.22 1.80
C ILE A 45 16.18 7.47 2.40
N VAL A 46 15.13 7.16 1.63
CA VAL A 46 13.76 7.55 1.99
C VAL A 46 13.19 6.67 3.12
N LEU A 47 13.44 5.35 3.07
CA LEU A 47 12.82 4.41 4.02
C LEU A 47 13.26 4.64 5.47
N PRO A 48 14.55 4.87 5.80
CA PRO A 48 14.97 5.12 7.17
C PRO A 48 14.32 6.39 7.77
N LEU A 49 14.18 7.45 6.96
CA LEU A 49 13.58 8.71 7.41
C LEU A 49 12.10 8.55 7.77
N ILE A 50 11.33 7.92 6.88
CA ILE A 50 9.90 7.67 7.12
C ILE A 50 9.71 6.72 8.31
N THR A 51 10.54 5.67 8.39
CA THR A 51 10.50 4.70 9.49
C THR A 51 10.79 5.37 10.83
N ALA A 52 11.84 6.18 10.92
CA ALA A 52 12.20 6.88 12.15
C ALA A 52 11.07 7.79 12.63
N TYR A 53 10.44 8.54 11.72
CA TYR A 53 9.28 9.37 12.04
C TYR A 53 8.09 8.53 12.53
N ALA A 54 7.73 7.48 11.80
CA ALA A 54 6.59 6.63 12.11
C ALA A 54 6.76 5.92 13.46
N VAL A 55 7.93 5.37 13.75
CA VAL A 55 8.22 4.71 15.04
C VAL A 55 8.18 5.69 16.20
N THR A 56 8.64 6.93 16.00
CA THR A 56 8.65 7.96 17.05
C THR A 56 7.26 8.52 17.36
N LYS A 57 6.36 8.56 16.36
CA LYS A 57 5.06 9.23 16.47
C LYS A 57 3.86 8.28 16.58
N ALA A 58 3.96 7.06 16.06
CA ALA A 58 2.84 6.13 16.04
C ALA A 58 2.75 5.31 17.33
N GLN A 59 1.53 5.11 17.82
CA GLN A 59 1.25 4.16 18.89
C GLN A 59 1.29 2.72 18.36
N PRO A 60 1.69 1.73 19.18
CA PRO A 60 1.60 0.32 18.82
C PRO A 60 0.17 -0.05 18.41
N ARG A 61 0.03 -0.74 17.26
CA ARG A 61 -1.26 -1.24 16.82
C ARG A 61 -1.63 -2.49 17.61
N PRO A 62 -2.89 -2.66 18.05
CA PRO A 62 -3.32 -3.89 18.69
C PRO A 62 -3.13 -5.08 17.74
N ARG A 63 -2.76 -6.22 18.31
CA ARG A 63 -2.61 -7.46 17.53
C ARG A 63 -3.99 -7.89 17.02
N LYS A 64 -4.04 -8.23 15.73
CA LYS A 64 -5.29 -8.70 15.09
C LYS A 64 -5.57 -10.19 15.34
N GLU A 65 -4.62 -10.93 15.92
CA GLU A 65 -4.72 -12.37 16.22
C GLU A 65 -5.26 -13.20 15.04
N LEU A 66 -4.83 -12.87 13.81
CA LEU A 66 -5.40 -13.42 12.57
C LEU A 66 -5.31 -14.94 12.47
N PHE A 67 -4.26 -15.54 13.04
CA PHE A 67 -4.10 -16.99 13.06
C PHE A 67 -5.12 -17.68 13.97
N VAL A 68 -5.41 -17.10 15.13
CA VAL A 68 -6.43 -17.61 16.06
C VAL A 68 -7.81 -17.55 15.38
N ARG A 69 -8.07 -16.49 14.62
CA ARG A 69 -9.33 -16.28 13.88
C ARG A 69 -9.40 -16.98 12.52
N ARG A 70 -8.43 -17.84 12.18
CA ARG A 70 -8.33 -18.40 10.84
C ARG A 70 -9.58 -19.19 10.42
N GLU A 71 -10.13 -20.02 11.29
CA GLU A 71 -11.28 -20.86 10.97
C GLU A 71 -12.53 -20.02 10.66
N GLU A 72 -12.80 -19.04 11.52
CA GLU A 72 -13.85 -18.01 11.34
C GLU A 72 -13.71 -17.30 9.99
N LEU A 73 -12.52 -16.74 9.71
CA LEU A 73 -12.26 -15.98 8.48
C LEU A 73 -12.40 -16.83 7.22
N LEU A 74 -12.01 -18.11 7.26
CA LEU A 74 -12.16 -19.02 6.13
C LEU A 74 -13.62 -19.43 5.91
N GLN A 75 -14.39 -19.53 6.99
CA GLN A 75 -15.81 -19.82 6.90
C GLN A 75 -16.57 -18.64 6.27
N GLU A 76 -16.31 -17.42 6.73
CA GLU A 76 -16.85 -16.19 6.13
C GLU A 76 -16.53 -16.10 4.63
N LEU A 77 -15.28 -16.40 4.24
CA LEU A 77 -14.87 -16.40 2.84
C LEU A 77 -15.63 -17.44 2.00
N LYS A 78 -15.87 -18.64 2.53
CA LYS A 78 -16.64 -19.69 1.83
C LYS A 78 -18.09 -19.26 1.64
N GLU A 79 -18.71 -18.72 2.69
CA GLU A 79 -20.10 -18.24 2.63
C GLU A 79 -20.25 -17.13 1.59
N ALA A 80 -19.35 -16.15 1.58
CA ALA A 80 -19.33 -15.08 0.59
C ALA A 80 -19.11 -15.58 -0.86
N TYR A 81 -18.43 -16.71 -1.04
CA TYR A 81 -18.21 -17.31 -2.36
C TYR A 81 -19.42 -18.09 -2.88
N PHE A 82 -20.19 -18.72 -1.99
CA PHE A 82 -21.37 -19.52 -2.34
C PHE A 82 -22.70 -18.76 -2.29
N ALA A 83 -22.71 -17.52 -1.77
CA ALA A 83 -23.84 -16.59 -1.81
C ALA A 83 -23.98 -15.93 -3.20
#